data_AF-A0A4S2ANI9-F1
#
_entry.id   AF-A0A4S2ANI9-F1
#
_cell.length_a   1.000
_cell.length_b   1.000
_cell.length_c   1.000
_cell.angle_alpha   90.00
_cell.angle_beta   90.00
_cell.angle_gamma   90.00
#
_symmetry.space_group_name_H-M   'P 1'
#
loop_
_entity.id
_entity.type
_entity.pdbx_description
1 polymer ?
#
loop_
_entity_poly.entity_id
_entity_poly.type
_entity_poly.pdbx_seq_one_letter_code
_entity_poly.pdbx_strand_id
1 'polypeptide(L)' 'MTQKEFEDRTRRLITAEDYHFVENLYIAAGNMDKDEFCKEMKAMCAYDGANDHIELRQCLKEVGRRVGGMDGKFKVD' A
#
# COMPACT_ATOMS: atom_id res chain seq x y z
N MET A 1 7.00 3.09 4.44
CA MET A 1 8.09 2.10 4.24
C MET A 1 8.66 2.31 2.84
N THR A 2 9.65 1.54 2.36
CA THR A 2 10.04 1.58 0.93
C THR A 2 9.40 0.42 0.16
N GLN A 3 9.38 0.48 -1.18
CA GLN A 3 8.87 -0.64 -2.00
C GLN A 3 9.59 -1.94 -1.68
N LYS A 4 10.92 -1.88 -1.63
CA LYS A 4 11.75 -3.05 -1.32
C LYS A 4 11.44 -3.60 0.08
N GLU A 5 11.26 -2.73 1.07
CA GLU A 5 10.87 -3.15 2.42
C GLU A 5 9.49 -3.83 2.46
N PHE A 6 8.52 -3.33 1.69
CA PHE A 6 7.20 -3.95 1.56
C PHE A 6 7.28 -5.33 0.90
N GLU A 7 8.02 -5.45 -0.20
CA GLU A 7 8.21 -6.71 -0.92
C GLU A 7 8.89 -7.76 -0.05
N ASP A 8 9.92 -7.37 0.71
CA ASP A 8 10.64 -8.27 1.61
C ASP A 8 9.76 -8.76 2.77
N ARG A 9 8.94 -7.87 3.37
CA ARG A 9 8.01 -8.21 4.46
C ARG A 9 6.85 -9.09 3.98
N THR A 10 6.33 -8.85 2.78
CA THR A 10 5.19 -9.60 2.23
C THR A 10 5.61 -10.88 1.49
N ARG A 11 6.88 -10.97 1.08
CA ARG A 11 7.44 -11.98 0.16
C ARG A 11 6.70 -12.01 -1.17
N ARG A 12 6.35 -10.85 -1.69
CA ARG A 12 5.57 -10.66 -2.92
C ARG A 12 6.05 -9.44 -3.66
N LEU A 13 5.98 -9.50 -4.99
CA LEU A 13 6.30 -8.37 -5.85
C LEU A 13 5.09 -7.46 -6.03
N ILE A 14 5.35 -6.19 -6.31
CA ILE A 14 4.33 -5.18 -6.60
C ILE A 14 4.84 -4.23 -7.67
N THR A 15 3.95 -3.63 -8.45
CA THR A 15 4.34 -2.58 -9.40
C THR A 15 4.63 -1.27 -8.65
N ALA A 16 5.45 -0.41 -9.24
CA ALA A 16 5.74 0.91 -8.66
C ALA A 16 4.46 1.77 -8.51
N GLU A 17 3.52 1.65 -9.46
CA GLU A 17 2.22 2.34 -9.41
C GLU A 17 1.38 1.85 -8.23
N ASP A 18 1.19 0.54 -8.07
CA ASP A 18 0.39 0.00 -6.97
C ASP A 18 1.08 0.25 -5.63
N TYR A 19 2.42 0.21 -5.58
CA TYR A 19 3.18 0.55 -4.39
C TYR A 19 2.92 1.99 -3.93
N HIS A 20 2.76 2.95 -4.83
CA HIS A 20 2.44 4.33 -4.45
C HIS A 20 1.12 4.43 -3.66
N PHE A 21 0.12 3.61 -4.01
CA PHE A 21 -1.12 3.53 -3.22
C PHE A 21 -0.90 2.87 -1.85
N VAL A 22 -0.09 1.82 -1.79
CA VAL A 22 0.29 1.17 -0.51
C VAL A 22 0.99 2.17 0.42
N GLU A 23 1.89 2.99 -0.12
CA GLU A 23 2.62 4.00 0.66
C GLU A 23 1.67 5.05 1.24
N ASN A 24 0.73 5.57 0.45
CA ASN A 24 -0.29 6.51 0.93
C ASN A 24 -1.17 5.90 2.04
N LEU A 25 -1.59 4.64 1.87
CA LEU A 25 -2.35 3.92 2.89
C LEU A 25 -1.53 3.74 4.17
N TYR A 26 -0.25 3.41 4.06
CA TYR A 26 0.64 3.25 5.21
C TYR A 26 0.84 4.55 5.99
N ILE A 27 1.07 5.67 5.27
CA ILE A 27 1.21 6.99 5.89
C ILE A 27 -0.07 7.37 6.64
N ALA A 28 -1.24 7.13 6.05
CA ALA A 28 -2.51 7.44 6.69
C ALA A 28 -2.91 6.52 7.83
N ALA A 29 -2.38 5.28 7.87
CA ALA A 29 -2.49 4.40 9.02
C ALA A 29 -1.71 4.94 10.25
N GLY A 30 -0.85 5.95 10.06
CA GLY A 30 -0.14 6.63 11.13
C GLY A 30 0.91 5.74 11.79
N ASN A 31 0.89 5.64 13.12
CA ASN A 31 1.88 4.88 13.91
C ASN A 31 1.63 3.36 13.91
N MET A 32 1.07 2.80 12.83
CA MET A 32 0.87 1.36 12.70
C MET A 32 2.21 0.63 12.52
N ASP A 33 2.34 -0.53 13.16
CA ASP A 33 3.51 -1.38 12.97
C ASP A 33 3.62 -1.86 11.50
N LYS A 34 4.84 -1.92 10.99
CA LYS A 34 5.08 -2.26 9.59
C LYS A 34 4.74 -3.71 9.28
N ASP A 35 5.03 -4.65 10.19
CA ASP A 35 4.74 -6.06 9.97
C ASP A 35 3.24 -6.33 10.04
N GLU A 36 2.55 -5.69 10.99
CA GLU A 36 1.10 -5.74 11.09
C GLU A 36 0.43 -5.19 9.82
N PHE A 37 0.85 -4.00 9.37
CA PHE A 37 0.34 -3.40 8.14
C PHE A 37 0.57 -4.29 6.91
N CYS A 38 1.79 -4.81 6.73
CA CYS A 38 2.12 -5.68 5.61
C CYS A 38 1.30 -6.98 5.63
N LYS A 39 1.06 -7.55 6.81
CA LYS A 39 0.24 -8.75 6.98
C LYS A 39 -1.22 -8.50 6.57
N GLU A 40 -1.82 -7.40 7.02
CA GLU A 40 -3.20 -7.05 6.67
C GLU A 40 -3.35 -6.70 5.19
N MET A 41 -2.44 -5.88 4.65
CA MET A 41 -2.42 -5.54 3.23
C MET A 41 -2.36 -6.79 2.35
N LYS A 42 -1.48 -7.74 2.68
CA LYS A 42 -1.38 -9.01 1.96
C LYS A 42 -2.70 -9.80 1.99
N ALA A 43 -3.43 -9.79 3.09
CA ALA A 43 -4.71 -10.51 3.21
C ALA A 43 -5.85 -9.85 2.40
N MET A 44 -5.80 -8.54 2.20
CA MET A 44 -6.83 -7.80 1.46
C MET A 44 -6.65 -7.88 -0.07
N CYS A 45 -5.48 -8.23 -0.54
CA CYS A 45 -5.16 -8.23 -1.96
C CYS A 45 -5.48 -9.55 -2.67
N ALA A 46 -5.56 -9.52 -4.00
CA ALA A 46 -5.63 -10.75 -4.78
C ALA A 46 -4.24 -11.39 -4.87
N TYR A 47 -4.20 -12.72 -4.85
CA TYR A 47 -2.98 -13.49 -5.05
C TYR A 47 -3.03 -14.14 -6.43
N ASP A 48 -2.14 -13.70 -7.32
CA ASP A 48 -1.82 -14.46 -8.53
C ASP A 48 -0.70 -15.44 -8.21
N GLY A 49 -1.07 -16.72 -8.06
CA GLY A 49 -0.12 -17.81 -7.81
C GLY A 49 0.85 -18.06 -8.96
N ALA A 50 0.61 -17.48 -10.14
CA ALA A 50 1.48 -17.65 -11.30
C ALA A 50 2.71 -16.74 -11.27
N ASN A 51 2.69 -15.59 -10.58
CA ASN A 51 3.72 -14.56 -10.74
C ASN A 51 4.31 -14.00 -9.42
N ASP A 52 3.95 -14.52 -8.25
CA ASP A 52 4.37 -13.97 -6.93
C ASP A 52 4.03 -12.48 -6.74
N HIS A 53 3.16 -11.93 -7.57
CA HIS A 53 2.69 -10.55 -7.51
C HIS A 53 1.46 -10.44 -6.62
N ILE A 54 1.42 -9.37 -5.82
CA ILE A 54 0.19 -8.90 -5.19
C ILE A 54 -0.48 -7.91 -6.15
N GLU A 55 -1.77 -8.10 -6.38
CA GLU A 55 -2.61 -7.10 -7.07
C GLU A 55 -3.57 -6.44 -6.08
N LEU A 56 -3.53 -5.10 -6.02
CA LEU A 56 -4.48 -4.35 -5.22
C LEU A 56 -5.87 -4.43 -5.86
N ARG A 57 -6.87 -4.74 -5.04
CA ARG A 57 -8.28 -4.61 -5.46
C ARG A 57 -8.58 -3.16 -5.82
N GLN A 58 -9.44 -2.95 -6.81
CA GLN A 58 -9.77 -1.62 -7.32
C GLN A 58 -10.17 -0.63 -6.21
N CYS A 59 -10.99 -1.06 -5.23
CA CYS A 59 -11.37 -0.23 -4.10
C CYS A 59 -10.17 0.31 -3.29
N LEU A 60 -9.12 -0.50 -3.10
CA LEU A 60 -7.91 -0.09 -2.38
C LEU A 60 -7.11 0.94 -3.17
N LYS A 61 -7.06 0.80 -4.51
CA LYS A 61 -6.42 1.80 -5.39
C LYS A 61 -7.11 3.16 -5.27
N GLU A 62 -8.44 3.18 -5.28
CA GLU A 62 -9.22 4.42 -5.15
C GLU A 62 -9.08 5.06 -3.76
N VAL A 63 -9.05 4.26 -2.69
CA VAL A 63 -8.81 4.79 -1.33
C VAL A 63 -7.39 5.36 -1.22
N GLY A 64 -6.36 4.61 -1.63
CA GLY A 64 -4.97 5.08 -1.58
C GLY A 64 -4.73 6.35 -2.41
N ARG A 65 -5.41 6.48 -3.55
CA ARG A 65 -5.40 7.71 -4.36
C ARG A 65 -6.00 8.91 -3.63
N ARG A 66 -7.16 8.74 -2.98
CA ARG A 66 -7.86 9.82 -2.28
C ARG A 66 -7.09 10.29 -1.05
N VAL A 67 -6.55 9.33 -0.30
CA VAL A 67 -5.74 9.59 0.90
C VAL A 67 -4.51 10.43 0.55
N GLY A 68 -3.73 10.05 -0.49
CA GLY A 68 -2.57 10.84 -0.92
C GLY A 68 -2.92 12.25 -1.44
N GLY A 69 -4.16 12.45 -1.89
CA GLY A 69 -4.67 13.77 -2.30
C GLY A 69 -5.11 14.68 -1.14
N MET A 70 -5.23 14.16 0.09
CA MET A 70 -5.67 14.94 1.26
C MET A 70 -4.51 15.73 1.91
N ASP A 71 -3.28 15.23 1.84
CA ASP A 71 -2.08 15.95 2.33
C ASP A 71 -1.78 17.25 1.55
N GLY A 72 -2.31 17.37 0.32
CA GLY A 72 -2.21 18.59 -0.47
C GLY A 72 -3.22 19.69 -0.11
N LYS A 73 -4.24 19.40 0.70
CA LYS A 73 -5.36 20.32 0.99
C LYS A 73 -5.34 20.96 2.38
N PHE A 74 -4.43 20.53 3.27
CA PHE A 74 -4.27 21.07 4.62
C PHE A 74 -2.96 21.87 4.83
N LYS A 75 -2.32 22.33 3.75
CA LYS A 75 -1.35 23.43 3.86
C LYS A 75 -2.14 24.73 4.00
N VAL A 76 -2.45 25.09 5.25
CA VAL A 76 -2.90 26.42 5.62
C VAL A 76 -1.68 27.33 5.54
N ASP A 77 -1.81 28.41 4.76
CA ASP A 77 -0.83 29.51 4.65
C ASP A 77 -0.50 30.16 6.00
#